data_AF-A0A9X1F3N0-F1
#
_entry.id   AF-A0A9X1F3N0-F1
#
_cell.length_a   1.000
_cell.length_b   1.000
_cell.length_c   1.000
_cell.angle_alpha   90.00
_cell.angle_beta   90.00
_cell.angle_gamma   90.00
#
_symmetry.space_group_name_H-M   'P 1'
#
loop_
_entity.id
_entity.type
_entity.pdbx_description
1 polymer ?
#
loop_
_entity_poly.entity_id
_entity_poly.type
_entity_poly.pdbx_seq_one_letter_code
_entity_poly.pdbx_strand_id
1 'polypeptide(L)'
;MKYYSKTGIALSVATLMMTAACSNEPQAEAPADSKPVAAPPLAQSNQIEPKADIAPEAVTASKTEISSQKDIKQGDKPACLIEFAYEGYDPETLIWEGEKCANVKASLLDPKALRSLGKWKRLDEFAKSHVENLPDDKVLYVEGEFTASVYPVGTTRQSYEVTVAD
;
A
#
# COMPACT_ATOMS: atom_id res chain seq x y z
N MET A 1 -40.50 -4.94 -44.54
CA MET A 1 -40.39 -4.41 -43.15
C MET A 1 -38.91 -4.09 -42.95
N LYS A 2 -38.36 -2.87 -43.14
CA LYS A 2 -38.50 -1.59 -42.39
C LYS A 2 -38.52 -1.85 -40.88
N TYR A 3 -37.50 -1.49 -40.09
CA TYR A 3 -37.20 -0.10 -39.69
C TYR A 3 -35.69 0.25 -39.57
N TYR A 4 -35.37 1.50 -39.95
CA TYR A 4 -34.18 2.31 -39.65
C TYR A 4 -34.63 3.50 -38.78
N SER A 5 -33.84 3.94 -37.79
CA SER A 5 -33.75 5.33 -37.26
C SER A 5 -32.64 5.35 -36.19
N LYS A 6 -31.47 6.02 -36.24
CA LYS A 6 -31.01 7.41 -36.49
C LYS A 6 -31.25 8.44 -35.35
N THR A 7 -30.10 8.95 -34.86
CA THR A 7 -29.75 10.32 -34.39
C THR A 7 -30.11 10.82 -32.98
N GLY A 8 -29.10 11.43 -32.32
CA GLY A 8 -29.24 12.42 -31.26
C GLY A 8 -27.91 12.80 -30.57
N ILE A 9 -27.23 13.83 -31.07
CA ILE A 9 -26.00 14.47 -30.51
C ILE A 9 -26.40 15.54 -29.50
N ALA A 10 -25.62 15.74 -28.42
CA ALA A 10 -25.43 17.06 -27.82
C ALA A 10 -24.06 17.18 -27.12
N LEU A 11 -23.24 18.07 -27.66
CA LEU A 11 -22.02 18.66 -27.10
C LEU A 11 -22.38 19.62 -25.95
N SER A 12 -21.51 19.74 -24.95
CA SER A 12 -21.30 20.98 -24.20
C SER A 12 -19.81 21.15 -23.85
N VAL A 13 -19.32 22.36 -24.08
CA VAL A 13 -17.93 22.87 -23.97
C VAL A 13 -17.89 23.98 -22.90
N ALA A 14 -16.69 24.29 -22.39
CA ALA A 14 -16.20 25.47 -21.64
C ALA A 14 -15.84 25.14 -20.17
N THR A 15 -14.59 25.13 -19.69
CA THR A 15 -13.44 26.08 -19.70
C THR A 15 -13.61 27.29 -18.77
N LEU A 16 -12.76 27.39 -17.72
CA LEU A 16 -11.99 28.55 -17.19
C LEU A 16 -11.49 28.21 -15.75
N MET A 17 -10.18 28.05 -15.49
CA MET A 17 -9.17 29.06 -15.05
C MET A 17 -9.43 29.76 -13.70
N MET A 18 -8.51 29.61 -12.74
CA MET A 18 -7.96 30.62 -11.79
C MET A 18 -6.99 29.93 -10.80
N THR A 19 -5.67 30.03 -10.98
CA THR A 19 -4.70 31.00 -10.39
C THR A 19 -4.32 30.77 -8.92
N ALA A 20 -3.01 30.76 -8.69
CA ALA A 20 -2.29 30.63 -7.43
C ALA A 20 -2.56 31.73 -6.41
N ALA A 21 -2.34 31.42 -5.12
CA ALA A 21 -1.89 32.39 -4.13
C ALA A 21 -1.17 31.69 -2.97
N CYS A 22 0.16 31.74 -2.98
CA CYS A 22 0.97 31.72 -1.77
C CYS A 22 0.72 33.05 -1.03
N SER A 23 0.47 33.01 0.28
CA SER A 23 0.74 34.16 1.15
C SER A 23 1.28 33.67 2.49
N ASN A 24 2.60 33.85 2.61
CA ASN A 24 3.36 33.87 3.84
C ASN A 24 3.25 35.30 4.38
N GLU A 25 2.87 35.51 5.65
CA GLU A 25 3.10 36.80 6.30
C GLU A 25 3.71 36.60 7.70
N PRO A 26 4.89 37.20 7.97
CA PRO A 26 5.59 37.09 9.23
C PRO A 26 5.14 38.19 10.18
N GLN A 27 4.92 37.87 11.45
CA GLN A 27 4.79 38.89 12.49
C GLN A 27 5.96 38.79 13.46
N ALA A 28 6.87 39.73 13.29
CA ALA A 28 7.91 40.07 14.25
C ALA A 28 7.32 41.03 15.29
N GLU A 29 7.59 40.78 16.57
CA GLU A 29 7.73 41.83 17.57
C GLU A 29 8.59 41.28 18.72
N ALA A 30 9.80 41.83 18.84
CA ALA A 30 10.54 41.86 20.11
C ALA A 30 10.08 43.12 20.88
N PRO A 31 10.21 43.17 22.21
CA PRO A 31 11.51 43.57 22.77
C PRO A 31 11.92 42.82 24.05
N ALA A 32 13.24 42.84 24.26
CA ALA A 32 13.93 42.37 25.45
C ALA A 32 13.70 43.31 26.65
N ASP A 33 13.63 42.75 27.88
CA ASP A 33 14.49 43.19 28.99
C ASP A 33 14.50 42.18 30.15
N SER A 34 15.58 42.24 30.93
CA SER A 34 16.22 41.12 31.63
C SER A 34 15.84 41.00 33.12
N LYS A 35 15.96 39.79 33.69
CA LYS A 35 16.56 39.58 35.02
C LYS A 35 17.00 38.12 35.24
N PRO A 36 18.20 37.87 35.79
CA PRO A 36 18.70 36.52 36.05
C PRO A 36 18.15 36.00 37.39
N VAL A 37 17.54 34.81 37.38
CA VAL A 37 17.20 34.07 38.60
C VAL A 37 17.97 32.76 38.58
N ALA A 38 18.63 32.51 39.71
CA ALA A 38 19.59 31.45 39.96
C ALA A 38 19.08 30.05 39.57
N ALA A 39 19.98 29.26 38.97
CA ALA A 39 19.77 27.85 38.71
C ALA A 39 19.68 27.06 40.04
N PRO A 40 18.67 26.19 40.23
CA PRO A 40 18.72 25.18 41.28
C PRO A 40 19.77 24.09 40.95
N PRO A 41 20.33 23.42 41.98
CA PRO A 41 21.44 22.49 41.81
C PRO A 41 21.06 21.25 40.99
N LEU A 42 22.01 20.79 40.18
CA LEU A 42 21.98 19.55 39.43
C LEU A 42 21.67 18.36 40.35
N ALA A 43 20.43 17.87 40.30
CA ALA A 43 20.15 16.51 40.74
C ALA A 43 20.84 15.58 39.73
N GLN A 44 21.85 14.85 40.21
CA GLN A 44 22.52 13.78 39.48
C GLN A 44 21.46 12.77 39.03
N SER A 45 21.12 12.82 37.75
CA SER A 45 20.37 11.75 37.11
C SER A 45 21.28 10.53 37.06
N ASN A 46 20.95 9.51 37.84
CA ASN A 46 21.55 8.18 37.75
C ASN A 46 21.54 7.76 36.28
N GLN A 47 22.71 7.78 35.64
CA GLN A 47 22.93 7.10 34.39
C GLN A 47 22.78 5.59 34.65
N ILE A 48 21.57 5.10 34.49
CA ILE A 48 21.37 3.72 34.08
C ILE A 48 21.70 3.75 32.59
N GLU A 49 22.89 3.25 32.22
CA GLU A 49 23.21 2.89 30.84
C GLU A 49 22.02 2.12 30.25
N PRO A 50 21.41 2.59 29.15
CA PRO A 50 20.52 1.77 28.38
C PRO A 50 21.37 0.62 27.86
N LYS A 51 21.21 -0.55 28.49
CA LYS A 51 21.61 -1.82 27.90
C LYS A 51 21.06 -1.80 26.49
N ALA A 52 21.94 -1.81 25.49
CA ALA A 52 21.55 -1.82 24.10
C ALA A 52 20.60 -3.00 23.89
N ASP A 53 19.30 -2.70 23.85
CA ASP A 53 18.31 -3.58 23.27
C ASP A 53 18.80 -3.84 21.86
N ILE A 54 19.18 -5.08 21.61
CA ILE A 54 19.50 -5.57 20.28
C ILE A 54 18.26 -5.23 19.45
N ALA A 55 18.39 -4.23 18.59
CA ALA A 55 17.37 -3.94 17.59
C ALA A 55 17.12 -5.26 16.86
N PRO A 56 15.86 -5.74 16.75
CA PRO A 56 15.58 -6.92 15.97
C PRO A 56 16.19 -6.72 14.59
N GLU A 57 17.15 -7.57 14.22
CA GLU A 57 17.63 -7.58 12.84
C GLU A 57 16.39 -7.75 11.96
N ALA A 58 16.25 -6.88 10.96
CA ALA A 58 15.17 -6.97 9.99
C ALA A 58 15.27 -8.35 9.33
N VAL A 59 14.35 -9.25 9.69
CA VAL A 59 14.33 -10.61 9.13
C VAL A 59 13.62 -10.51 7.79
N THR A 60 14.38 -10.13 6.76
CA THR A 60 13.89 -10.22 5.37
C THR A 60 13.67 -11.68 5.00
N ALA A 61 12.62 -11.97 4.23
CA ALA A 61 12.33 -13.32 3.79
C ALA A 61 13.39 -13.85 2.84
N SER A 62 13.71 -15.14 2.98
CA SER A 62 14.72 -15.83 2.17
C SER A 62 14.18 -16.42 0.86
N LYS A 63 12.86 -16.34 0.64
CA LYS A 63 12.17 -16.80 -0.58
C LYS A 63 10.82 -16.12 -0.70
N THR A 64 10.29 -16.04 -1.93
CA THR A 64 8.91 -15.63 -2.16
C THR A 64 7.94 -16.76 -1.82
N GLU A 65 7.02 -16.53 -0.87
CA GLU A 65 6.04 -17.55 -0.43
C GLU A 65 4.75 -16.95 0.15
N ILE A 66 3.69 -17.76 0.17
CA ILE A 66 2.50 -17.54 1.01
C ILE A 66 2.67 -18.47 2.21
N SER A 67 2.86 -17.90 3.40
CA SER A 67 3.18 -18.65 4.61
C SER A 67 1.93 -19.13 5.35
N SER A 68 0.83 -18.37 5.32
CA SER A 68 -0.42 -18.78 5.95
C SER A 68 -1.67 -18.15 5.34
N GLN A 69 -2.81 -18.81 5.54
CA GLN A 69 -4.13 -18.30 5.22
C GLN A 69 -5.12 -18.69 6.33
N LYS A 70 -5.80 -17.73 6.96
CA LYS A 70 -6.61 -17.95 8.16
C LYS A 70 -7.88 -17.11 8.19
N ASP A 71 -9.00 -17.75 8.53
CA ASP A 71 -10.25 -17.05 8.81
C ASP A 71 -10.11 -16.17 10.06
N ILE A 72 -10.45 -14.89 9.89
CA ILE A 72 -10.55 -13.92 10.98
C ILE A 72 -11.88 -13.16 10.91
N LYS A 73 -12.12 -12.31 11.90
CA LYS A 73 -13.21 -11.32 11.86
C LYS A 73 -12.61 -9.92 11.87
N GLN A 74 -13.14 -9.06 11.02
CA GLN A 74 -12.82 -7.64 11.02
C GLN A 74 -14.10 -6.86 11.35
N GLY A 75 -14.21 -6.43 12.60
CA GLY A 75 -15.50 -6.10 13.20
C GLY A 75 -16.42 -7.32 13.20
N ASP A 76 -17.65 -7.16 12.69
CA ASP A 76 -18.64 -8.24 12.59
C ASP A 76 -18.61 -8.99 11.25
N LYS A 77 -17.71 -8.63 10.34
CA LYS A 77 -17.60 -9.25 9.01
C LYS A 77 -16.56 -10.38 9.00
N PRO A 78 -16.79 -11.46 8.23
CA PRO A 78 -15.73 -12.41 7.96
C PRO A 78 -14.62 -11.73 7.15
N ALA A 79 -13.38 -12.16 7.35
CA ALA A 79 -12.25 -11.76 6.53
C ALA A 79 -11.24 -12.90 6.46
N CYS A 80 -10.41 -12.87 5.43
CA CYS A 80 -9.31 -13.81 5.26
C CYS A 80 -7.97 -13.12 5.47
N LEU A 81 -7.22 -13.56 6.49
CA LEU A 81 -5.84 -13.14 6.73
C LEU A 81 -4.91 -13.97 5.85
N ILE A 82 -4.06 -13.32 5.07
CA ILE A 82 -3.04 -13.94 4.22
C ILE A 82 -1.69 -13.40 4.67
N GLU A 83 -0.79 -14.29 5.11
CA GLU A 83 0.59 -13.94 5.38
C GLU A 83 1.46 -14.40 4.21
N PHE A 84 2.30 -13.51 3.72
CA PHE A 84 3.15 -13.75 2.56
C PHE A 84 4.45 -12.98 2.66
N ALA A 85 5.42 -13.33 1.85
CA ALA A 85 6.66 -12.58 1.73
C ALA A 85 7.21 -12.68 0.31
N TYR A 86 7.97 -11.65 -0.08
CA TYR A 86 8.81 -11.67 -1.27
C TYR A 86 10.28 -11.85 -0.86
N GLU A 87 11.06 -12.55 -1.67
CA GLU A 87 12.50 -12.72 -1.41
C GLU A 87 13.18 -11.35 -1.23
N GLY A 88 13.91 -11.19 -0.13
CA GLY A 88 14.63 -9.96 0.18
C GLY A 88 13.74 -8.80 0.65
N TYR A 89 12.45 -9.05 0.95
CA TYR A 89 11.52 -8.08 1.56
C TYR A 89 11.04 -8.57 2.93
N ASP A 90 10.51 -7.65 3.74
CA ASP A 90 9.91 -8.01 5.02
C ASP A 90 8.61 -8.80 4.79
N PRO A 91 8.30 -9.81 5.64
CA PRO A 91 7.00 -10.49 5.57
C PRO A 91 5.84 -9.51 5.76
N GLU A 92 4.78 -9.70 4.97
CA GLU A 92 3.60 -8.86 4.96
C GLU A 92 2.35 -9.66 5.33
N THR A 93 1.32 -8.92 5.74
CA THR A 93 0.01 -9.45 6.06
C THR A 93 -1.06 -8.67 5.31
N LEU A 94 -1.89 -9.40 4.57
CA LEU A 94 -3.05 -8.88 3.86
C LEU A 94 -4.32 -9.35 4.56
N ILE A 95 -5.28 -8.46 4.71
CA ILE A 95 -6.64 -8.80 5.16
C ILE A 95 -7.59 -8.61 3.99
N TRP A 96 -8.15 -9.71 3.50
CA TRP A 96 -9.20 -9.70 2.49
C TRP A 96 -10.57 -9.65 3.17
N GLU A 97 -11.22 -8.48 3.14
CA GLU A 97 -12.45 -8.27 3.89
C GLU A 97 -13.69 -8.85 3.19
N GLY A 98 -14.69 -9.23 3.98
CA GLY A 98 -16.02 -9.61 3.49
C GLY A 98 -16.16 -11.08 3.11
N GLU A 99 -15.06 -11.83 3.02
CA GLU A 99 -15.07 -13.23 2.63
C GLU A 99 -14.25 -14.10 3.58
N LYS A 100 -14.70 -15.35 3.77
CA LYS A 100 -13.90 -16.38 4.45
C LYS A 100 -12.81 -16.89 3.52
N CYS A 101 -11.72 -17.40 4.06
CA CYS A 101 -10.63 -17.98 3.28
C CYS A 101 -11.04 -19.13 2.37
N ALA A 102 -12.13 -19.85 2.69
CA ALA A 102 -12.69 -20.87 1.80
C ALA A 102 -13.15 -20.32 0.44
N ASN A 103 -13.43 -19.01 0.35
CA ASN A 103 -13.85 -18.32 -0.87
C ASN A 103 -12.74 -17.45 -1.48
N VAL A 104 -11.58 -17.37 -0.82
CA VAL A 104 -10.46 -16.53 -1.23
C VAL A 104 -9.31 -17.41 -1.70
N LYS A 105 -8.86 -17.20 -2.93
CA LYS A 105 -7.71 -17.90 -3.52
C LYS A 105 -6.51 -16.98 -3.60
N ALA A 106 -5.52 -17.21 -2.75
CA ALA A 106 -4.21 -16.58 -2.83
C ALA A 106 -3.24 -17.45 -3.64
N SER A 107 -2.47 -16.84 -4.54
CA SER A 107 -1.45 -17.54 -5.32
C SER A 107 -0.31 -16.61 -5.74
N LEU A 108 0.88 -17.18 -5.96
CA LEU A 108 2.02 -16.46 -6.50
C LEU A 108 2.10 -16.70 -8.00
N LEU A 109 1.91 -15.63 -8.78
CA LEU A 109 1.85 -15.69 -10.24
C LEU A 109 3.02 -14.94 -10.86
N ASP A 110 3.60 -15.54 -11.89
CA ASP A 110 4.57 -14.86 -12.74
C ASP A 110 3.89 -14.04 -13.86
N PRO A 111 4.62 -13.13 -14.55
CA PRO A 111 4.08 -12.37 -15.66
C PRO A 111 3.44 -13.22 -16.77
N LYS A 112 3.89 -14.47 -16.98
CA LYS A 112 3.32 -15.37 -17.99
C LYS A 112 1.95 -15.90 -17.53
N ALA A 113 1.81 -16.27 -16.27
CA ALA A 113 0.55 -16.68 -15.67
C ALA A 113 -0.47 -15.53 -15.67
N LEU A 114 -0.05 -14.32 -15.26
CA LEU A 114 -0.91 -13.13 -15.32
C LEU A 114 -1.40 -12.81 -16.74
N ARG A 115 -0.55 -12.98 -17.76
CA ARG A 115 -0.94 -12.82 -19.17
C ARG A 115 -1.93 -13.90 -19.60
N SER A 116 -1.71 -15.14 -19.18
CA SER A 116 -2.59 -16.28 -19.49
C SER A 116 -3.98 -16.12 -18.88
N LEU A 117 -4.07 -15.52 -17.68
CA LEU A 117 -5.34 -15.17 -17.03
C LEU A 117 -5.98 -13.88 -17.60
N GLY A 118 -5.32 -13.20 -18.54
CA GLY A 118 -5.78 -11.92 -19.06
C GLY A 118 -5.75 -10.76 -18.05
N LYS A 119 -5.10 -10.95 -16.89
CA LYS A 119 -5.01 -9.94 -15.82
C LYS A 119 -3.86 -8.96 -16.05
N TRP A 120 -2.82 -9.37 -16.77
CA TRP A 120 -1.67 -8.51 -17.11
C TRP A 120 -2.05 -7.18 -17.79
N LYS A 121 -3.05 -7.20 -18.66
CA LYS A 121 -3.51 -5.99 -19.38
C LYS A 121 -4.21 -4.96 -18.47
N ARG A 122 -4.62 -5.37 -17.27
CA ARG A 122 -5.28 -4.52 -16.27
C ARG A 122 -4.27 -3.77 -15.41
N LEU A 123 -3.02 -4.25 -15.35
CA LEU A 123 -1.93 -3.56 -14.68
C LEU A 123 -1.52 -2.33 -15.50
N ASP A 124 -1.24 -1.22 -14.83
CA ASP A 124 -0.57 -0.08 -15.45
C ASP A 124 0.93 -0.37 -15.66
N GLU A 125 1.61 0.50 -16.40
CA GLU A 125 3.03 0.30 -16.70
C GLU A 125 3.92 0.31 -15.44
N PHE A 126 3.49 1.00 -14.39
CA PHE A 126 4.21 1.05 -13.12
C PHE A 126 4.13 -0.29 -12.38
N ALA A 127 2.93 -0.86 -12.25
CA ALA A 127 2.70 -2.17 -11.68
C ALA A 127 3.38 -3.28 -12.49
N LYS A 128 3.31 -3.22 -13.83
CA LYS A 128 4.03 -4.18 -14.69
C LYS A 128 5.53 -4.16 -14.42
N SER A 129 6.12 -2.96 -14.41
CA SER A 129 7.55 -2.79 -14.11
C SER A 129 7.89 -3.36 -12.73
N HIS A 130 7.09 -3.10 -11.70
CA HIS A 130 7.36 -3.64 -10.37
C HIS A 130 7.26 -5.17 -10.31
N VAL A 131 6.27 -5.78 -10.96
CA VAL A 131 6.17 -7.25 -11.04
C VAL A 131 7.40 -7.86 -11.73
N GLU A 132 7.85 -7.26 -12.83
CA GLU A 132 9.02 -7.72 -13.61
C GLU A 132 10.37 -7.46 -12.93
N ASN A 133 10.41 -6.72 -11.82
CA ASN A 133 11.63 -6.44 -11.06
C ASN A 133 11.68 -7.19 -9.72
N LEU A 134 10.71 -8.06 -9.43
CA LEU A 134 10.77 -8.93 -8.24
C LEU A 134 11.84 -10.02 -8.44
N PRO A 135 12.60 -10.40 -7.40
CA PRO A 135 13.71 -11.37 -7.55
C PRO A 135 13.29 -12.71 -8.19
N ASP A 136 12.09 -13.19 -7.87
CA ASP A 136 11.54 -14.46 -8.35
C ASP A 136 10.54 -14.28 -9.52
N ASP A 137 10.36 -13.04 -10.02
CA ASP A 137 9.31 -12.64 -10.97
C ASP A 137 7.88 -13.04 -10.52
N LYS A 138 7.65 -13.28 -9.22
CA LYS A 138 6.35 -13.73 -8.70
C LYS A 138 5.70 -12.66 -7.87
N VAL A 139 4.44 -12.38 -8.17
CA VAL A 139 3.61 -11.45 -7.40
C VAL A 139 2.42 -12.18 -6.78
N LEU A 140 2.03 -11.76 -5.58
CA LEU A 140 0.81 -12.21 -4.95
C LEU A 140 -0.39 -11.74 -5.77
N TYR A 141 -1.23 -12.70 -6.13
CA TYR A 141 -2.54 -12.53 -6.72
C TYR A 141 -3.58 -13.14 -5.78
N VAL A 142 -4.60 -12.36 -5.45
CA VAL A 142 -5.71 -12.78 -4.60
C VAL A 142 -7.01 -12.61 -5.35
N GLU A 143 -7.83 -13.65 -5.35
CA GLU A 143 -9.13 -13.70 -6.01
C GLU A 143 -10.19 -14.10 -4.99
N GLY A 144 -11.18 -13.23 -4.80
CA GLY A 144 -12.41 -13.53 -4.08
C GLY A 144 -13.55 -13.87 -5.05
N GLU A 145 -14.78 -13.91 -4.54
CA GLU A 145 -15.96 -14.29 -5.32
C GLU A 145 -16.27 -13.31 -6.47
N PHE A 146 -16.06 -12.01 -6.24
CA PHE A 146 -16.44 -10.95 -7.18
C PHE A 146 -15.28 -10.03 -7.59
N THR A 147 -14.16 -10.10 -6.89
CA THR A 147 -13.03 -9.19 -7.08
C THR A 147 -11.71 -9.97 -7.11
N ALA A 148 -10.70 -9.38 -7.73
CA ALA A 148 -9.36 -9.92 -7.74
C ALA A 148 -8.36 -8.77 -7.75
N SER A 149 -7.22 -8.95 -7.07
CA SER A 149 -6.17 -7.94 -6.95
C SER A 149 -4.78 -8.58 -7.04
N VAL A 150 -3.82 -7.79 -7.52
CA VAL A 150 -2.38 -8.12 -7.56
C VAL A 150 -1.65 -7.18 -6.61
N TYR A 151 -0.63 -7.68 -5.90
CA TYR A 151 0.08 -6.95 -4.84
C TYR A 151 1.57 -6.75 -5.16
N PRO A 152 1.94 -5.98 -6.19
CA PRO A 152 3.35 -5.67 -6.49
C PRO A 152 4.02 -4.89 -5.36
N VAL A 153 5.36 -4.98 -5.28
CA VAL A 153 6.14 -4.18 -4.32
C VAL A 153 6.45 -2.81 -4.89
N GLY A 154 6.05 -1.77 -4.17
CA GLY A 154 6.32 -0.38 -4.53
C GLY A 154 7.72 0.10 -4.18
N THR A 155 7.98 1.37 -4.46
CA THR A 155 9.26 2.03 -4.15
C THR A 155 9.55 2.14 -2.66
N THR A 156 8.52 2.06 -1.81
CA THR A 156 8.62 2.02 -0.34
C THR A 156 8.97 0.64 0.22
N ARG A 157 9.20 -0.36 -0.65
CA ARG A 157 9.45 -1.76 -0.29
C ARG A 157 8.28 -2.44 0.43
N GLN A 158 7.07 -1.89 0.29
CA GLN A 158 5.81 -2.48 0.75
C GLN A 158 4.94 -2.83 -0.45
N SER A 159 4.13 -3.88 -0.33
CA SER A 159 3.12 -4.20 -1.32
C SER A 159 2.02 -3.14 -1.37
N TYR A 160 1.43 -2.96 -2.55
CA TYR A 160 0.24 -2.13 -2.73
C TYR A 160 -0.77 -2.85 -3.60
N GLU A 161 -2.05 -2.55 -3.42
CA GLU A 161 -3.13 -3.23 -4.13
C GLU A 161 -3.34 -2.66 -5.54
N VAL A 162 -3.44 -3.55 -6.53
CA VAL A 162 -3.91 -3.23 -7.89
C VAL A 162 -5.09 -4.14 -8.24
N THR A 163 -6.29 -3.57 -8.29
CA THR A 163 -7.51 -4.32 -8.66
C THR A 163 -7.47 -4.74 -10.13
N VAL A 164 -7.72 -6.03 -10.39
CA VAL A 164 -7.72 -6.66 -11.72
C VAL A 164 -9.01 -7.44 -12.02
N ALA A 165 -10.06 -7.22 -11.24
CA ALA A 165 -11.41 -7.69 -11.52
C ALA A 165 -11.89 -7.22 -12.90
N ASP A 166 -12.85 -7.95 -13.49
CA ASP A 166 -13.29 -7.72 -14.87
C ASP A 166 -14.25 -6.53 -15.06
#